data_AF-A0A9E5JSL2-F1
#
_entry.id   AF-A0A9E5JSL2-F1
#
_cell.length_a   1.000
_cell.length_b   1.000
_cell.length_c   1.000
_cell.angle_alpha   90.00
_cell.angle_beta   90.00
_cell.angle_gamma   90.00
#
_symmetry.space_group_name_H-M   'P 1'
#
loop_
_entity.id
_entity.type
_entity.pdbx_description
1 polymer ?
#
loop_
_entity_poly.entity_id
_entity_poly.type
_entity_poly.pdbx_seq_one_letter_code
_entity_poly.pdbx_strand_id
1 'polypeptide(L)'
;MGTLMTFELLHTVPEAPVAHLLLAHGAGAPMDSEFMDVMARLLVERNIGVVRFEFPYMQQRRHGGSKRPPDRQPVLLEAWRQVVEQCSHLDNVFIGGKSMGGRMASLIADEMPVKGCVCLGYPFHPPAKPEKTRTEHLRALAAPTLIVQGTRDALGKREEVEQYDLSRAIGLCWLEDGDHDFKPRVRSGLTQQQHLISAADAVADFISGQR
;
A
#
# COMPACT_ATOMS: atom_id res chain seq x y z
N MET A 1 27.30 -7.52 4.06
CA MET A 1 26.98 -6.72 2.87
C MET A 1 26.29 -7.63 1.88
N GLY A 2 24.95 -7.61 1.87
CA GLY A 2 24.20 -8.30 0.82
C GLY A 2 24.38 -7.55 -0.50
N THR A 3 24.47 -8.28 -1.60
CA THR A 3 24.51 -7.69 -2.94
C THR A 3 23.27 -6.81 -3.12
N LEU A 4 23.47 -5.51 -3.41
CA LEU A 4 22.37 -4.62 -3.80
C LEU A 4 21.71 -5.22 -5.04
N MET A 5 20.48 -5.73 -4.90
CA MET A 5 19.69 -6.09 -6.08
C MET A 5 19.13 -4.80 -6.66
N THR A 6 19.37 -4.55 -7.94
CA THR A 6 18.67 -3.50 -8.67
C THR A 6 17.26 -3.97 -8.97
N PHE A 7 16.26 -3.25 -8.48
CA PHE A 7 14.86 -3.54 -8.75
C PHE A 7 14.47 -2.97 -10.11
N GLU A 8 13.71 -3.75 -10.88
CA GLU A 8 12.95 -3.19 -12.00
C GLU A 8 11.83 -2.30 -11.43
N LEU A 9 11.82 -1.04 -11.84
CA LEU A 9 10.87 -0.03 -11.38
C LEU A 9 9.94 0.37 -12.53
N LEU A 10 8.65 0.35 -12.27
CA LEU A 10 7.61 0.86 -13.17
C LEU A 10 7.19 2.26 -12.72
N HIS A 11 7.58 3.26 -13.49
CA HIS A 11 7.25 4.66 -13.23
C HIS A 11 5.96 5.06 -13.94
N THR A 12 5.07 5.71 -13.20
CA THR A 12 3.86 6.35 -13.74
C THR A 12 3.82 7.73 -13.11
N VAL A 13 4.35 8.73 -13.82
CA VAL A 13 4.66 10.06 -13.26
C VAL A 13 4.08 11.18 -14.12
N PRO A 14 3.56 12.27 -13.52
CA PRO A 14 3.25 13.51 -14.23
C PRO A 14 4.55 14.26 -14.58
N GLU A 15 4.44 15.36 -15.35
CA GLU A 15 5.60 16.19 -15.74
C GLU A 15 6.32 16.82 -14.53
N ALA A 16 5.56 17.29 -13.53
CA ALA A 16 6.09 17.98 -12.36
C ALA A 16 5.42 17.46 -11.07
N PRO A 17 5.78 16.26 -10.59
CA PRO A 17 5.15 15.65 -9.44
C PRO A 17 5.38 16.46 -8.17
N VAL A 18 4.34 16.63 -7.35
CA VAL A 18 4.47 17.29 -6.05
C VAL A 18 5.05 16.38 -4.96
N ALA A 19 4.95 15.07 -5.18
CA ALA A 19 5.42 14.01 -4.30
C ALA A 19 5.55 12.70 -5.08
N HIS A 20 6.26 11.74 -4.49
CA HIS A 20 6.39 10.38 -5.04
C HIS A 20 5.85 9.35 -4.07
N LEU A 21 5.02 8.43 -4.54
CA LEU A 21 4.57 7.26 -3.80
C LEU A 21 5.24 6.00 -4.36
N LEU A 22 6.12 5.40 -3.58
CA LEU A 22 6.62 4.05 -3.85
C LEU A 22 5.51 3.06 -3.43
N LEU A 23 4.97 2.29 -4.38
CA LEU A 23 3.74 1.52 -4.20
C LEU A 23 3.96 0.03 -4.47
N ALA A 24 3.94 -0.78 -3.42
CA ALA A 24 4.10 -2.23 -3.50
C ALA A 24 2.78 -2.97 -3.76
N HIS A 25 2.86 -4.05 -4.51
CA HIS A 25 1.73 -4.89 -4.86
C HIS A 25 1.26 -5.80 -3.70
N GLY A 26 0.05 -6.34 -3.85
CA GLY A 26 -0.49 -7.38 -2.96
C GLY A 26 0.05 -8.78 -3.25
N ALA A 27 -0.23 -9.74 -2.37
CA ALA A 27 0.20 -11.12 -2.57
C ALA A 27 -0.38 -11.72 -3.87
N GLY A 28 0.48 -12.23 -4.76
CA GLY A 28 0.06 -12.98 -5.96
C GLY A 28 -0.38 -12.13 -7.16
N ALA A 29 -0.57 -10.81 -6.99
CA ALA A 29 -0.84 -9.87 -8.08
C ALA A 29 0.44 -9.07 -8.41
N PRO A 30 0.82 -8.91 -9.69
CA PRO A 30 2.02 -8.17 -10.07
C PRO A 30 1.85 -6.66 -9.93
N MET A 31 2.95 -5.92 -10.09
CA MET A 31 2.98 -4.45 -9.98
C MET A 31 2.13 -3.72 -11.04
N ASP A 32 1.86 -4.38 -12.16
CA ASP A 32 1.02 -3.97 -13.30
C ASP A 32 -0.36 -4.65 -13.29
N SER A 33 -0.80 -5.16 -12.13
CA SER A 33 -2.19 -5.62 -11.99
C SER A 33 -3.19 -4.47 -12.16
N GLU A 34 -4.41 -4.78 -12.61
CA GLU A 34 -5.45 -3.79 -12.91
C GLU A 34 -5.67 -2.77 -11.79
N PHE A 35 -5.77 -3.23 -10.53
CA PHE A 35 -5.91 -2.34 -9.37
C PHE A 35 -4.74 -1.36 -9.27
N MET A 36 -3.51 -1.86 -9.41
CA MET A 36 -2.28 -1.06 -9.28
C MET A 36 -2.17 -0.04 -10.41
N ASP A 37 -2.48 -0.46 -11.65
CA ASP A 37 -2.47 0.42 -12.83
C ASP A 37 -3.53 1.53 -12.75
N VAL A 38 -4.75 1.19 -12.31
CA VAL A 38 -5.82 2.19 -12.15
C VAL A 38 -5.48 3.17 -11.04
N MET A 39 -5.03 2.67 -9.89
CA MET A 39 -4.64 3.54 -8.77
C MET A 39 -3.46 4.46 -9.15
N ALA A 40 -2.45 3.94 -9.84
CA ALA A 40 -1.32 4.75 -10.30
C ALA A 40 -1.77 5.89 -11.23
N ARG A 41 -2.66 5.59 -12.19
CA ARG A 41 -3.22 6.62 -13.09
C ARG A 41 -4.02 7.68 -12.34
N LEU A 42 -4.89 7.27 -11.41
CA LEU A 42 -5.68 8.20 -10.59
C LEU A 42 -4.77 9.10 -9.73
N LEU A 43 -3.68 8.57 -9.17
CA LEU A 43 -2.73 9.37 -8.40
C LEU A 43 -1.95 10.37 -9.27
N VAL A 44 -1.61 9.98 -10.51
CA VAL A 44 -0.99 10.91 -11.48
C VAL A 44 -1.94 12.06 -11.84
N GLU A 45 -3.24 11.81 -11.98
CA GLU A 45 -4.23 12.89 -12.17
C GLU A 45 -4.26 13.89 -11.00
N ARG A 46 -3.77 13.50 -9.81
CA ARG A 46 -3.60 14.34 -8.62
C ARG A 46 -2.17 14.85 -8.45
N ASN A 47 -1.39 14.80 -9.52
CA ASN A 47 0.01 15.24 -9.61
C ASN A 47 0.99 14.51 -8.67
N ILE A 48 0.70 13.24 -8.34
CA ILE A 48 1.58 12.38 -7.55
C ILE A 48 2.28 11.40 -8.49
N GLY A 49 3.61 11.39 -8.45
CA GLY A 49 4.40 10.39 -9.15
C GLY A 49 4.30 9.04 -8.45
N VAL A 50 4.07 7.95 -9.18
CA VAL A 50 3.99 6.60 -8.60
C VAL A 50 5.11 5.74 -9.15
N VAL A 51 5.87 5.13 -8.25
CA VAL A 51 6.93 4.17 -8.58
C VAL A 51 6.52 2.82 -8.03
N ARG A 52 6.36 1.83 -8.89
CA ARG A 52 5.97 0.48 -8.50
C ARG A 52 7.12 -0.48 -8.72
N PHE A 53 7.15 -1.52 -7.91
CA PHE A 53 8.17 -2.57 -7.99
C PHE A 53 7.55 -3.90 -7.62
N GLU A 54 8.25 -4.98 -7.93
CA GLU A 54 7.89 -6.33 -7.52
C GLU A 54 8.77 -6.82 -6.38
N PHE A 55 8.17 -7.48 -5.39
CA PHE A 55 8.95 -8.23 -4.41
C PHE A 55 9.69 -9.40 -5.08
N PRO A 56 10.79 -9.91 -4.48
CA PRO A 56 11.67 -10.89 -5.13
C PRO A 56 10.96 -12.12 -5.71
N TYR A 57 10.00 -12.71 -4.98
CA TYR A 57 9.22 -13.85 -5.50
C TYR A 57 8.42 -13.52 -6.78
N MET A 58 7.96 -12.28 -6.94
CA MET A 58 7.17 -11.86 -8.10
C MET A 58 8.08 -11.50 -9.28
N GLN A 59 9.22 -10.85 -9.05
CA GLN A 59 10.23 -10.64 -10.09
C GLN A 59 10.70 -11.96 -10.70
N GLN A 60 10.99 -12.95 -9.85
CA GLN A 60 11.34 -14.30 -10.32
C GLN A 60 10.25 -14.87 -11.23
N ARG A 61 8.98 -14.69 -10.87
CA ARG A 61 7.84 -15.15 -11.68
C ARG A 61 7.76 -14.39 -13.02
N ARG A 62 8.01 -13.09 -13.04
CA ARG A 62 8.03 -12.26 -14.26
C ARG A 62 9.05 -12.76 -15.27
N HIS A 63 10.22 -13.21 -14.81
CA HIS A 63 11.30 -13.73 -15.65
C HIS A 63 11.26 -15.25 -15.85
N GLY A 64 10.06 -15.86 -15.80
CA GLY A 64 9.87 -17.28 -16.13
C GLY A 64 10.03 -18.27 -14.98
N GLY A 65 10.16 -17.78 -13.74
CA GLY A 65 10.17 -18.61 -12.54
C GLY A 65 8.80 -19.21 -12.19
N SER A 66 8.80 -20.21 -11.31
CA SER A 66 7.57 -20.89 -10.86
C SER A 66 6.69 -19.98 -10.00
N LYS A 67 5.36 -20.12 -10.08
CA LYS A 67 4.43 -19.48 -9.14
C LYS A 67 4.68 -19.98 -7.70
N ARG A 68 5.06 -19.07 -6.81
CA ARG A 68 5.36 -19.33 -5.39
C ARG A 68 4.54 -18.42 -4.48
N PRO A 69 4.31 -18.80 -3.22
CA PRO A 69 3.80 -17.88 -2.22
C PRO A 69 4.78 -16.70 -2.01
N PRO A 70 4.31 -15.59 -1.42
CA PRO A 70 5.19 -14.48 -1.07
C PRO A 70 6.37 -14.91 -0.19
N ASP A 71 7.50 -14.22 -0.34
CA ASP A 71 8.65 -14.42 0.53
C ASP A 71 8.31 -14.12 2.00
N ARG A 72 9.14 -14.64 2.91
CA ARG A 72 9.02 -14.32 4.34
C ARG A 72 9.24 -12.81 4.56
N GLN A 73 8.56 -12.28 5.58
CA GLN A 73 8.60 -10.86 5.94
C GLN A 73 10.01 -10.23 5.91
N PRO A 74 11.09 -10.82 6.48
CA PRO A 74 12.42 -10.20 6.43
C PRO A 74 12.93 -9.92 5.01
N VAL A 75 12.61 -10.79 4.04
CA VAL A 75 13.01 -10.60 2.63
C VAL A 75 12.21 -9.45 2.00
N LEU A 76 10.92 -9.34 2.32
CA LEU A 76 10.06 -8.25 1.82
C LEU A 76 10.46 -6.90 2.42
N LEU A 77 10.85 -6.87 3.70
CA LEU A 77 11.36 -5.66 4.34
C LEU A 77 12.73 -5.25 3.78
N GLU A 78 13.60 -6.21 3.50
CA GLU A 78 14.87 -5.93 2.83
C GLU A 78 14.69 -5.38 1.42
N ALA A 79 13.72 -5.91 0.67
CA ALA A 79 13.34 -5.35 -0.63
C ALA A 79 12.90 -3.88 -0.53
N TRP A 80 12.13 -3.53 0.51
CA TRP A 80 11.76 -2.14 0.77
C TRP A 80 12.98 -1.24 1.01
N ARG A 81 13.94 -1.67 1.84
CA ARG A 81 15.18 -0.90 2.09
C ARG A 81 15.91 -0.61 0.78
N GLN A 82 16.06 -1.62 -0.07
CA GLN A 82 16.76 -1.50 -1.35
C GLN A 82 16.03 -0.60 -2.34
N VAL A 83 14.70 -0.68 -2.41
CA VAL A 83 13.89 0.17 -3.29
C VAL A 83 13.90 1.63 -2.82
N VAL A 84 13.78 1.88 -1.51
CA VAL A 84 13.88 3.24 -0.95
C VAL A 84 15.25 3.84 -1.24
N GLU A 85 16.33 3.07 -1.03
CA GLU A 85 17.70 3.51 -1.35
C GLU A 85 17.87 3.80 -2.86
N GLN A 86 17.37 2.92 -3.73
CA GLN A 86 17.39 3.13 -5.20
C GLN A 86 16.61 4.37 -5.62
N CYS A 87 15.58 4.75 -4.86
CA CYS A 87 14.75 5.94 -5.08
C CYS A 87 15.19 7.17 -4.26
N SER A 88 16.38 7.15 -3.64
CA SER A 88 16.89 8.25 -2.79
C SER A 88 17.07 9.60 -3.51
N HIS A 89 17.06 9.59 -4.84
CA HIS A 89 17.12 10.78 -5.69
C HIS A 89 15.77 11.50 -5.84
N LEU A 90 14.68 10.92 -5.35
CA LEU A 90 13.34 11.50 -5.41
C LEU A 90 13.06 12.36 -4.18
N ASP A 91 12.33 13.46 -4.39
CA ASP A 91 11.85 14.32 -3.31
C ASP A 91 10.44 13.91 -2.84
N ASN A 92 10.11 14.28 -1.60
CA ASN A 92 8.79 14.07 -0.98
C ASN A 92 8.29 12.62 -1.13
N VAL A 93 9.13 11.67 -0.70
CA VAL A 93 8.86 10.24 -0.86
C VAL A 93 7.92 9.73 0.23
N PHE A 94 6.88 9.05 -0.20
CA PHE A 94 5.98 8.23 0.61
C PHE A 94 6.13 6.78 0.18
N ILE A 95 5.81 5.86 1.08
CA ILE A 95 5.76 4.42 0.78
C ILE A 95 4.36 3.89 0.99
N GLY A 96 4.04 2.76 0.39
CA GLY A 96 2.73 2.17 0.58
C GLY A 96 2.50 0.92 -0.23
N GLY A 97 1.27 0.43 -0.20
CA GLY A 97 0.90 -0.68 -1.07
C GLY A 97 -0.49 -1.24 -0.84
N LYS A 98 -0.85 -2.16 -1.73
CA LYS A 98 -2.08 -2.95 -1.63
C LYS A 98 -1.88 -4.14 -0.71
N SER A 99 -2.76 -4.31 0.27
CA SER A 99 -2.81 -5.51 1.12
C SER A 99 -1.47 -5.84 1.78
N MET A 100 -0.85 -6.96 1.43
CA MET A 100 0.49 -7.35 1.89
C MET A 100 1.53 -6.24 1.67
N GLY A 101 1.51 -5.55 0.53
CA GLY A 101 2.45 -4.46 0.23
C GLY A 101 2.33 -3.31 1.24
N GLY A 102 1.10 -2.90 1.55
CA GLY A 102 0.82 -1.87 2.56
C GLY A 102 1.22 -2.33 3.97
N ARG A 103 0.96 -3.61 4.31
CA ARG A 103 1.44 -4.19 5.57
C ARG A 103 2.97 -4.10 5.69
N MET A 104 3.71 -4.49 4.66
CA MET A 104 5.18 -4.43 4.69
C MET A 104 5.68 -2.99 4.76
N ALA A 105 5.05 -2.05 4.04
CA ALA A 105 5.37 -0.63 4.11
C ALA A 105 5.19 -0.09 5.54
N SER A 106 4.06 -0.39 6.19
CA SER A 106 3.78 0.07 7.56
C SER A 106 4.77 -0.47 8.60
N LEU A 107 5.36 -1.64 8.36
CA LEU A 107 6.32 -2.26 9.28
C LEU A 107 7.70 -1.60 9.23
N ILE A 108 8.02 -0.89 8.15
CA ILE A 108 9.34 -0.29 7.94
C ILE A 108 9.30 1.23 7.84
N ALA A 109 8.12 1.85 7.86
CA ALA A 109 7.95 3.29 7.68
C ALA A 109 8.77 4.12 8.68
N ASP A 110 8.83 3.70 9.95
CA ASP A 110 9.61 4.39 10.99
C ASP A 110 11.13 4.25 10.82
N GLU A 111 11.61 3.28 10.02
CA GLU A 111 13.03 3.07 9.76
C GLU A 111 13.53 3.84 8.53
N MET A 112 12.63 4.34 7.68
CA MET A 112 12.96 4.88 6.36
C MET A 112 12.86 6.41 6.32
N PRO A 113 13.66 7.10 5.47
CA PRO A 113 13.60 8.54 5.28
C PRO A 113 12.40 8.95 4.42
N VAL A 114 11.18 8.65 4.88
CA VAL A 114 9.92 8.87 4.14
C VAL A 114 9.01 9.83 4.90
N LYS A 115 8.14 10.52 4.16
CA LYS A 115 7.18 11.49 4.73
C LYS A 115 5.92 10.83 5.31
N GLY A 116 5.64 9.59 4.93
CA GLY A 116 4.50 8.83 5.45
C GLY A 116 4.25 7.52 4.70
N CYS A 117 3.23 6.80 5.15
CA CYS A 117 2.84 5.50 4.66
C CYS A 117 1.38 5.46 4.18
N VAL A 118 1.09 4.80 3.06
CA VAL A 118 -0.26 4.60 2.52
C VAL A 118 -0.58 3.11 2.40
N CYS A 119 -1.64 2.66 3.06
CA CYS A 119 -2.11 1.28 2.99
C CYS A 119 -3.47 1.23 2.28
N LEU A 120 -3.55 0.49 1.19
CA LEU A 120 -4.81 0.25 0.48
C LEU A 120 -5.29 -1.16 0.82
N GLY A 121 -6.43 -1.30 1.48
CA GLY A 121 -6.96 -2.60 1.91
C GLY A 121 -6.01 -3.31 2.88
N TYR A 122 -5.75 -2.75 4.08
CA TYR A 122 -4.81 -3.34 5.03
C TYR A 122 -5.33 -4.69 5.57
N PRO A 123 -4.53 -5.76 5.57
CA PRO A 123 -4.97 -7.05 6.07
C PRO A 123 -4.72 -7.15 7.58
N PHE A 124 -5.61 -6.56 8.39
CA PHE A 124 -5.53 -6.50 9.86
C PHE A 124 -5.42 -7.87 10.52
N HIS A 125 -5.95 -8.91 9.88
CA HIS A 125 -5.72 -10.30 10.25
C HIS A 125 -5.66 -11.21 9.01
N PRO A 126 -5.13 -12.44 9.11
CA PRO A 126 -5.22 -13.42 8.02
C PRO A 126 -6.67 -13.82 7.71
N PRO A 127 -6.94 -14.33 6.49
CA PRO A 127 -8.23 -14.92 6.17
C PRO A 127 -8.65 -16.00 7.17
N ALA A 128 -9.90 -15.95 7.61
CA ALA A 128 -10.51 -16.89 8.55
C ALA A 128 -9.79 -17.06 9.91
N LYS A 129 -8.95 -16.08 10.31
CA LYS A 129 -8.23 -16.07 11.59
C LYS A 129 -8.25 -14.67 12.25
N PRO A 130 -9.45 -14.12 12.56
CA PRO A 130 -9.59 -12.77 13.11
C PRO A 130 -8.87 -12.57 14.46
N GLU A 131 -8.63 -13.65 15.20
CA GLU A 131 -7.88 -13.64 16.46
C GLU A 131 -6.37 -13.37 16.29
N LYS A 132 -5.82 -13.56 15.08
CA LYS A 132 -4.40 -13.36 14.79
C LYS A 132 -4.17 -11.99 14.18
N THR A 133 -4.25 -10.96 15.02
CA THR A 133 -4.10 -9.57 14.58
C THR A 133 -2.68 -9.29 14.09
N ARG A 134 -2.59 -8.31 13.18
CA ARG A 134 -1.35 -7.77 12.60
C ARG A 134 -1.20 -6.29 12.96
N THR A 135 -1.65 -5.93 14.16
CA THR A 135 -1.78 -4.54 14.63
C THR A 135 -0.72 -4.13 15.64
N GLU A 136 0.11 -5.06 16.12
CA GLU A 136 1.06 -4.82 17.21
C GLU A 136 1.96 -3.60 16.94
N HIS A 137 2.59 -3.52 15.77
CA HIS A 137 3.42 -2.36 15.40
C HIS A 137 2.60 -1.10 15.11
N LEU A 138 1.35 -1.23 14.67
CA LEU A 138 0.47 -0.09 14.38
C LEU A 138 0.13 0.72 15.63
N ARG A 139 0.20 0.11 16.83
CA ARG A 139 0.01 0.83 18.11
C ARG A 139 1.06 1.91 18.35
N ALA A 140 2.29 1.66 17.92
CA ALA A 140 3.44 2.52 18.17
C ALA A 140 3.97 3.23 16.91
N LEU A 141 3.37 2.99 15.74
CA LEU A 141 3.79 3.56 14.47
C LEU A 141 3.83 5.09 14.55
N ALA A 142 5.01 5.67 14.33
CA ALA A 142 5.23 7.11 14.46
C ALA A 142 5.02 7.86 13.13
N ALA A 143 5.37 7.22 12.01
CA ALA A 143 5.23 7.77 10.67
C ALA A 143 3.74 8.08 10.38
N PRO A 144 3.43 9.29 9.86
CA PRO A 144 2.09 9.61 9.39
C PRO A 144 1.62 8.52 8.43
N THR A 145 0.42 7.99 8.65
CA THR A 145 -0.07 6.84 7.88
C THR A 145 -1.54 7.01 7.54
N LEU A 146 -1.90 6.73 6.29
CA LEU A 146 -3.28 6.60 5.85
C LEU A 146 -3.58 5.13 5.56
N ILE A 147 -4.65 4.59 6.15
CA ILE A 147 -5.22 3.30 5.74
C ILE A 147 -6.57 3.57 5.06
N VAL A 148 -6.67 3.23 3.78
CA VAL A 148 -7.94 3.23 3.03
C VAL A 148 -8.50 1.81 3.04
N GLN A 149 -9.72 1.64 3.56
CA GLN A 149 -10.28 0.33 3.87
C GLN A 149 -11.76 0.24 3.48
N GLY A 150 -12.17 -0.87 2.87
CA GLY A 150 -13.58 -1.17 2.68
C GLY A 150 -14.26 -1.52 4.00
N THR A 151 -15.47 -1.00 4.27
CA THR A 151 -16.14 -1.29 5.56
C THR A 151 -16.46 -2.77 5.75
N ARG A 152 -16.56 -3.53 4.65
CA ARG A 152 -16.80 -4.99 4.62
C ARG A 152 -15.57 -5.82 4.31
N ASP A 153 -14.37 -5.24 4.36
CA ASP A 153 -13.14 -5.99 4.11
C ASP A 153 -13.06 -7.20 5.06
N ALA A 154 -13.03 -8.40 4.49
CA ALA A 154 -13.01 -9.64 5.26
C ALA A 154 -11.71 -9.86 6.05
N LEU A 155 -10.69 -9.01 5.84
CA LEU A 155 -9.42 -9.02 6.55
C LEU A 155 -9.30 -7.90 7.59
N GLY A 156 -10.37 -7.15 7.81
CA GLY A 156 -10.49 -6.13 8.85
C GLY A 156 -11.69 -5.23 8.54
N LYS A 157 -12.87 -5.65 9.01
CA LYS A 157 -14.11 -4.88 8.86
C LYS A 157 -14.07 -3.65 9.74
N ARG A 158 -14.91 -2.67 9.43
CA ARG A 158 -14.99 -1.42 10.20
C ARG A 158 -15.19 -1.66 11.69
N GLU A 159 -16.13 -2.53 12.05
CA GLU A 159 -16.48 -2.80 13.45
C GLU A 159 -15.36 -3.51 14.21
N GLU A 160 -14.50 -4.25 13.51
CA GLU A 160 -13.32 -4.92 14.07
C GLU A 160 -12.18 -3.91 14.25
N VAL A 161 -11.94 -3.07 13.24
CA VAL A 161 -10.83 -2.12 13.22
C VAL A 161 -11.03 -0.97 14.20
N GLU A 162 -12.26 -0.49 14.37
CA GLU A 162 -12.60 0.56 15.34
C GLU A 162 -12.35 0.13 16.80
N GLN A 163 -12.18 -1.17 17.05
CA GLN A 163 -11.83 -1.71 18.38
C GLN A 163 -10.32 -1.84 18.60
N TYR A 164 -9.52 -1.74 17.55
CA TYR A 164 -8.07 -1.84 17.69
C TYR A 164 -7.48 -0.55 18.25
N ASP A 165 -6.58 -0.71 19.20
CA ASP A 165 -5.71 0.39 19.61
C ASP A 165 -4.73 0.67 18.46
N LEU A 166 -4.83 1.84 17.85
CA LEU A 166 -4.00 2.28 16.72
C LEU A 166 -3.33 3.59 17.10
N SER A 167 -2.11 3.79 16.64
CA SER A 167 -1.40 5.07 16.82
C SER A 167 -2.22 6.22 16.26
N ARG A 168 -2.20 7.36 16.96
CA ARG A 168 -2.80 8.63 16.49
C ARG A 168 -2.20 9.16 15.19
N ALA A 169 -1.04 8.63 14.77
CA ALA A 169 -0.43 8.94 13.48
C ALA A 169 -1.17 8.26 12.31
N ILE A 170 -2.08 7.33 12.60
CA ILE A 170 -2.85 6.58 11.61
C ILE A 170 -4.22 7.24 11.41
N GLY A 171 -4.47 7.73 10.20
CA GLY A 171 -5.80 8.06 9.70
C GLY A 171 -6.46 6.87 9.02
N LEU A 172 -7.78 6.74 9.18
CA LEU A 172 -8.60 5.73 8.50
C LEU A 172 -9.54 6.42 7.51
N CYS A 173 -9.56 5.94 6.26
CA CYS A 173 -10.54 6.33 5.24
C CYS A 173 -11.40 5.11 4.89
N TRP A 174 -12.69 5.20 5.18
CA TRP A 174 -13.64 4.11 4.97
C TRP A 174 -14.35 4.21 3.63
N LEU A 175 -14.35 3.12 2.86
CA LEU A 175 -15.09 2.98 1.60
C LEU A 175 -16.35 2.16 1.87
N GLU A 176 -17.51 2.83 1.80
CA GLU A 176 -18.79 2.29 2.25
C GLU A 176 -19.22 1.05 1.45
N ASP A 177 -19.64 0.01 2.15
CA ASP A 177 -19.95 -1.32 1.61
C ASP A 177 -18.80 -2.02 0.84
N GLY A 178 -17.62 -1.41 0.74
CA GLY A 178 -16.48 -1.91 -0.01
C GLY A 178 -15.87 -3.16 0.61
N ASP A 179 -15.42 -4.10 -0.23
CA ASP A 179 -14.61 -5.24 0.18
C ASP A 179 -13.11 -4.94 0.12
N HIS A 180 -12.28 -5.99 0.21
CA HIS A 180 -10.82 -5.88 0.18
C HIS A 180 -10.27 -5.25 -1.11
N ASP A 181 -10.97 -5.40 -2.23
CA ASP A 181 -10.59 -4.81 -3.52
C ASP A 181 -11.40 -3.54 -3.81
N PHE A 182 -12.03 -2.99 -2.78
CA PHE A 182 -12.86 -1.80 -2.80
C PHE A 182 -14.15 -1.97 -3.61
N LYS A 183 -14.57 -3.21 -3.89
CA LYS A 183 -15.82 -3.48 -4.60
C LYS A 183 -17.00 -3.45 -3.62
N PRO A 184 -17.95 -2.54 -3.79
CA PRO A 184 -19.19 -2.58 -3.02
C PRO A 184 -20.15 -3.64 -3.57
N ARG A 185 -21.19 -3.99 -2.81
CA ARG A 185 -22.30 -4.80 -3.36
C ARG A 185 -23.16 -3.91 -4.24
N VAL A 186 -23.77 -4.49 -5.27
CA VAL A 186 -24.70 -3.78 -6.19
C VAL A 186 -25.77 -2.98 -5.45
N ARG A 187 -26.30 -3.52 -4.34
CA ARG A 187 -27.37 -2.88 -3.55
C ARG A 187 -26.96 -1.58 -2.85
N SER A 188 -25.66 -1.26 -2.74
CA SER A 188 -25.22 -0.01 -2.11
C SER A 188 -25.43 1.22 -3.01
N GLY A 189 -25.60 1.02 -4.33
CA GLY A 189 -25.64 2.11 -5.31
C GLY A 189 -24.27 2.74 -5.61
N LEU A 190 -23.18 2.23 -5.02
CA LEU A 190 -21.80 2.64 -5.27
C LEU A 190 -21.13 1.70 -6.28
N THR A 191 -20.07 2.18 -6.92
CA THR A 191 -19.23 1.41 -7.83
C THR A 191 -17.80 1.31 -7.32
N GLN A 192 -17.06 0.29 -7.74
CA GLN A 192 -15.64 0.17 -7.42
C GLN A 192 -14.85 1.37 -7.97
N GLN A 193 -15.22 1.89 -9.14
CA GLN A 193 -14.55 3.06 -9.73
C GLN A 193 -14.69 4.30 -8.86
N GLN A 194 -15.89 4.56 -8.33
CA GLN A 194 -16.11 5.66 -7.38
C GLN A 194 -15.23 5.50 -6.14
N HIS A 195 -15.12 4.29 -5.59
CA HIS A 195 -14.24 4.03 -4.46
C HIS A 195 -12.75 4.21 -4.79
N LEU A 196 -12.30 3.79 -5.97
CA LEU A 196 -10.91 4.00 -6.39
C LEU A 196 -10.59 5.49 -6.53
N ILE A 197 -11.53 6.28 -7.04
CA ILE A 197 -11.43 7.75 -7.11
C ILE A 197 -11.34 8.34 -5.71
N SER A 198 -12.28 8.00 -4.82
CA SER A 198 -12.27 8.49 -3.42
C SER A 198 -11.03 8.06 -2.65
N ALA A 199 -10.51 6.86 -2.91
CA ALA A 199 -9.24 6.40 -2.34
C ALA A 199 -8.07 7.24 -2.83
N ALA A 200 -7.99 7.54 -4.12
CA ALA A 200 -6.95 8.39 -4.69
C ALA A 200 -7.03 9.83 -4.16
N ASP A 201 -8.24 10.39 -4.01
CA ASP A 201 -8.47 11.71 -3.41
C ASP A 201 -7.95 11.73 -1.96
N ALA A 202 -8.36 10.76 -1.15
CA ALA A 202 -7.91 10.67 0.24
C ALA A 202 -6.38 10.53 0.37
N VAL A 203 -5.75 9.78 -0.54
CA VAL A 203 -4.29 9.67 -0.59
C VAL A 203 -3.64 10.99 -0.95
N ALA A 204 -4.20 11.74 -1.91
CA ALA A 204 -3.67 13.03 -2.30
C ALA A 204 -3.80 14.08 -1.18
N ASP A 205 -4.95 14.13 -0.52
CA ASP A 205 -5.18 15.00 0.63
C ASP A 205 -4.21 14.69 1.78
N PHE A 206 -4.03 13.40 2.08
CA PHE A 206 -3.06 12.95 3.07
C PHE A 206 -1.63 13.39 2.73
N ILE A 207 -1.17 13.11 1.50
CA ILE A 207 0.17 13.49 1.02
C ILE A 207 0.35 15.02 1.10
N SER A 208 -0.65 15.80 0.67
CA SER A 208 -0.58 17.25 0.74
C SER A 208 -0.46 17.77 2.17
N GLY A 209 -1.06 17.09 3.15
CA GLY A 209 -0.98 17.45 4.56
C GLY A 209 0.35 17.12 5.25
N GLN A 210 1.23 16.32 4.63
CA GLN A 210 2.55 15.95 5.18
C GLN A 210 3.73 16.66 4.50
N ARG A 211 3.45 17.52 3.52
CA ARG A 211 4.45 18.28 2.77
C ARG A 211 4.91 19.54 3.49
#